data_AF-A0A2T2NP31-F1
#
_entry.id   AF-A0A2T2NP31-F1
#
_cell.length_a   1.000
_cell.length_b   1.000
_cell.length_c   1.000
_cell.angle_alpha   90.00
_cell.angle_beta   90.00
_cell.angle_gamma   90.00
#
_symmetry.space_group_name_H-M   'P 1'
#
loop_
_entity.id
_entity.type
_entity.pdbx_description
1 polymer ?
#
loop_
_entity_poly.entity_id
_entity_poly.type
_entity_poly.pdbx_seq_one_letter_code
_entity_poly.pdbx_strand_id
1 'polypeptide(L)'
;MTRLRWLATGCSSGIGESFVRSIITRGDKTASLDVTAPLSDIKAVVAKALEDGPIDVLVNYAGYVEAGIAEEASKFALEGWYDCLRQEIARLGIKSIIFELGFFSKKIINPDNVKLHSDAIEDYKPGTNGNQPGDPKEQGVAQGKPLPERLPLGPDCLATLRKKFMQNLAICSEWEEVI
;
A
#
# COMPACT_ATOMS: atom_id res chain seq x y z
N MET A 1 -14.11 -21.17 -12.31
CA MET A 1 -13.86 -20.14 -11.27
C MET A 1 -14.57 -18.88 -11.68
N THR A 2 -15.28 -18.23 -10.75
CA THR A 2 -15.86 -16.90 -10.96
C THR A 2 -14.74 -15.88 -11.15
N ARG A 3 -14.85 -15.03 -12.17
CA ARG A 3 -13.95 -13.89 -12.39
C ARG A 3 -14.24 -12.83 -11.33
N LEU A 4 -13.20 -12.31 -10.71
CA LEU A 4 -13.33 -11.24 -9.72
C LEU A 4 -13.39 -9.86 -10.41
N ARG A 5 -14.02 -8.89 -9.75
CA ARG A 5 -14.08 -7.49 -10.16
C ARG A 5 -13.27 -6.63 -9.21
N TRP A 6 -12.29 -5.96 -9.77
CA TRP A 6 -11.32 -5.15 -9.05
C TRP A 6 -11.57 -3.67 -9.31
N LEU A 7 -11.48 -2.85 -8.26
CA LEU A 7 -11.38 -1.40 -8.37
C LEU A 7 -10.02 -0.99 -7.80
N ALA A 8 -9.18 -0.33 -8.59
CA ALA A 8 -7.85 0.05 -8.16
C ALA A 8 -7.56 1.54 -8.42
N THR A 9 -6.81 2.19 -7.54
CA THR A 9 -6.35 3.57 -7.72
C THR A 9 -4.85 3.60 -8.02
N GLY A 10 -4.35 4.66 -8.66
CA GLY A 10 -2.90 4.83 -8.88
C GLY A 10 -2.27 3.84 -9.87
N CYS A 11 -3.01 3.44 -10.91
CA CYS A 11 -2.61 2.38 -11.85
C CYS A 11 -2.02 2.90 -13.17
N SER A 12 -1.67 4.19 -13.26
CA SER A 12 -1.17 4.82 -14.49
C SER A 12 0.29 4.48 -14.81
N SER A 13 1.07 4.01 -13.83
CA SER A 13 2.49 3.66 -13.99
C SER A 13 2.96 2.74 -12.86
N GLY A 14 4.18 2.21 -12.98
CA GLY A 14 4.89 1.51 -11.91
C GLY A 14 4.20 0.23 -11.45
N ILE A 15 4.19 0.00 -10.12
CA ILE A 15 3.63 -1.21 -9.51
C ILE A 15 2.12 -1.31 -9.77
N GLY A 16 1.38 -0.20 -9.68
CA GLY A 16 -0.07 -0.19 -9.90
C GLY A 16 -0.45 -0.63 -11.31
N GLU A 17 0.29 -0.17 -12.33
CA GLU A 17 0.09 -0.62 -13.72
C GLU A 17 0.40 -2.12 -13.88
N SER A 18 1.55 -2.58 -13.37
CA SER A 18 1.94 -3.99 -13.42
C SER A 18 0.92 -4.89 -12.73
N PHE A 19 0.40 -4.43 -11.59
CA PHE A 19 -0.65 -5.11 -10.83
C PHE A 19 -1.94 -5.24 -11.64
N VAL A 20 -2.45 -4.16 -12.24
CA VAL A 20 -3.65 -4.20 -13.10
C VAL A 20 -3.46 -5.11 -14.31
N ARG A 21 -2.28 -5.10 -14.95
CA ARG A 21 -1.95 -6.04 -16.04
C ARG A 21 -2.04 -7.49 -15.57
N SER A 22 -1.61 -7.80 -14.34
CA SER A 22 -1.70 -9.14 -13.78
C SER A 22 -3.16 -9.58 -13.55
N ILE A 23 -4.04 -8.67 -13.12
CA ILE A 23 -5.49 -8.91 -12.95
C ILE A 23 -6.12 -9.28 -14.29
N ILE A 24 -5.85 -8.48 -15.33
CA ILE A 24 -6.37 -8.70 -16.68
C ILE A 24 -5.84 -10.02 -17.27
N THR A 25 -4.55 -10.31 -17.09
CA THR A 25 -3.92 -11.56 -17.57
C THR A 25 -4.54 -12.78 -16.92
N ARG A 26 -4.89 -12.69 -15.63
CA ARG A 26 -5.64 -13.74 -14.93
C ARG A 26 -7.04 -13.90 -15.49
N GLY A 27 -7.59 -12.89 -16.16
CA GLY A 27 -8.92 -12.86 -16.78
C GLY A 27 -10.01 -12.26 -15.89
N ASP A 28 -9.62 -11.58 -14.82
CA ASP A 28 -10.51 -10.83 -13.95
C ASP A 28 -10.90 -9.48 -14.60
N LYS A 29 -12.01 -8.88 -14.12
CA LYS A 29 -12.43 -7.54 -14.54
C LYS A 29 -11.77 -6.49 -13.64
N THR A 30 -11.42 -5.34 -14.21
CA THR A 30 -10.80 -4.25 -13.46
C THR A 30 -11.32 -2.91 -13.92
N ALA A 31 -11.53 -1.99 -12.98
CA ALA A 31 -11.69 -0.57 -13.21
C ALA A 31 -10.59 0.18 -12.46
N SER A 32 -10.08 1.24 -13.06
CA SER A 32 -9.08 2.10 -12.44
C SER A 32 -9.54 3.55 -12.40
N LEU A 33 -9.29 4.25 -11.30
CA LEU A 33 -9.58 5.68 -11.19
C LEU A 33 -8.36 6.48 -10.72
N ASP A 34 -8.31 7.72 -11.17
CA ASP A 34 -7.42 8.75 -10.67
C ASP A 34 -8.13 9.50 -9.55
N VAL A 35 -7.57 9.46 -8.34
CA VAL A 35 -8.14 10.11 -7.15
C VAL A 35 -8.04 11.63 -7.20
N THR A 36 -7.26 12.18 -8.14
CA THR A 36 -7.11 13.63 -8.36
C THR A 36 -8.07 14.17 -9.42
N ALA A 37 -8.79 13.28 -10.13
CA ALA A 37 -9.80 13.68 -11.09
C ALA A 37 -10.98 14.40 -10.41
N PRO A 38 -11.76 15.21 -11.14
CA PRO A 38 -12.99 15.79 -10.63
C PRO A 38 -13.91 14.74 -10.00
N LEU A 39 -14.60 15.11 -8.91
CA LEU A 39 -15.48 14.18 -8.19
C LEU A 39 -16.57 13.58 -9.08
N SER A 40 -17.05 14.33 -10.09
CA SER A 40 -17.99 13.82 -11.10
C SER A 40 -17.43 12.62 -11.85
N ASP A 41 -16.15 12.67 -12.20
CA ASP A 41 -15.49 11.68 -13.04
C ASP A 41 -15.17 10.44 -12.21
N ILE A 42 -14.71 10.62 -10.97
CA ILE A 42 -14.56 9.54 -9.99
C ILE A 42 -15.90 8.82 -9.79
N LYS A 43 -16.99 9.57 -9.57
CA LYS A 43 -18.33 8.99 -9.42
C LYS A 43 -18.79 8.24 -10.68
N ALA A 44 -18.49 8.77 -11.86
CA ALA A 44 -18.83 8.11 -13.12
C ALA A 44 -18.09 6.79 -13.30
N VAL A 45 -16.79 6.74 -12.98
CA VAL A 45 -16.00 5.49 -13.02
C VAL A 45 -16.54 4.46 -12.03
N VAL A 46 -16.85 4.87 -10.79
CA VAL A 46 -17.42 3.98 -9.77
C VAL A 46 -18.80 3.47 -10.20
N ALA A 47 -19.68 4.35 -10.70
CA ALA A 47 -20.99 3.96 -11.19
C ALA A 47 -20.88 2.91 -12.30
N LYS A 48 -20.01 3.16 -13.30
CA LYS A 48 -19.75 2.22 -14.39
C LYS A 48 -19.18 0.89 -13.89
N ALA A 49 -18.27 0.92 -12.91
CA ALA A 49 -17.70 -0.30 -12.34
C ALA A 49 -18.74 -1.17 -11.60
N LEU A 50 -19.82 -0.55 -11.11
CA LEU A 50 -20.92 -1.21 -10.41
C LEU A 50 -22.04 -1.72 -11.34
N GLU A 51 -22.07 -1.29 -12.61
CA GLU A 51 -23.06 -1.77 -13.61
C GLU A 51 -23.00 -3.29 -13.79
N ASP A 52 -21.79 -3.86 -13.71
CA ASP A 52 -21.50 -5.29 -13.82
C ASP A 52 -21.60 -6.04 -12.46
N GLY A 53 -22.17 -5.39 -11.44
CA GLY A 53 -22.38 -5.89 -10.08
C GLY A 53 -21.36 -5.37 -9.05
N PRO A 54 -21.35 -5.90 -7.81
CA PRO A 54 -20.50 -5.39 -6.73
C PRO A 54 -18.99 -5.47 -7.02
N ILE A 55 -18.20 -4.59 -6.42
CA ILE A 55 -16.74 -4.74 -6.42
C ILE A 55 -16.36 -5.88 -5.47
N ASP A 56 -15.56 -6.83 -5.94
CA ASP A 56 -15.06 -7.94 -5.13
C ASP A 56 -13.78 -7.55 -4.37
N VAL A 57 -12.93 -6.73 -4.99
CA VAL A 57 -11.67 -6.28 -4.40
C VAL A 57 -11.41 -4.80 -4.70
N LEU A 58 -11.15 -4.02 -3.64
CA LEU A 58 -10.72 -2.63 -3.72
C LEU A 58 -9.23 -2.53 -3.37
N VAL A 59 -8.46 -1.81 -4.19
CA VAL A 59 -7.03 -1.58 -3.99
C VAL A 59 -6.73 -0.09 -4.00
N ASN A 60 -6.35 0.45 -2.84
CA ASN A 60 -5.94 1.84 -2.66
C ASN A 60 -4.42 1.95 -2.80
N TYR A 61 -3.93 2.20 -4.02
CA TYR A 61 -2.50 2.34 -4.30
C TYR A 61 -2.09 3.77 -4.67
N ALA A 62 -3.04 4.65 -5.03
CA ALA A 62 -2.74 6.04 -5.35
C ALA A 62 -1.97 6.75 -4.23
N GLY A 63 -0.86 7.37 -4.62
CA GLY A 63 0.02 8.12 -3.75
C GLY A 63 1.27 8.60 -4.50
N TYR A 64 2.01 9.49 -3.86
CA TYR A 64 3.31 9.96 -4.31
C TYR A 64 4.28 9.88 -3.13
N VAL A 65 5.57 9.85 -3.42
CA VAL A 65 6.63 9.84 -2.40
C VAL A 65 6.95 11.28 -2.03
N GLU A 66 7.04 11.57 -0.74
CA GLU A 66 7.46 12.85 -0.18
C GLU A 66 8.32 12.62 1.06
N ALA A 67 9.64 12.59 0.87
CA ALA A 67 10.55 12.28 1.96
C ALA A 67 10.37 13.25 3.15
N GLY A 68 10.05 12.70 4.32
CA GLY A 68 9.98 13.43 5.58
C GLY A 68 8.70 13.19 6.37
N ILE A 69 8.52 14.01 7.40
CA ILE A 69 7.47 13.82 8.42
C ILE A 69 6.04 13.83 7.86
N ALA A 70 5.79 14.56 6.76
CA ALA A 70 4.46 14.66 6.16
C ALA A 70 4.01 13.30 5.59
N GLU A 71 4.88 12.63 4.82
CA GLU A 71 4.58 11.28 4.33
C GLU A 71 4.44 10.30 5.49
N GLU A 72 5.39 10.28 6.42
CA GLU A 72 5.38 9.36 7.57
C GLU A 72 4.12 9.52 8.43
N ALA A 73 3.71 10.75 8.74
CA ALA A 73 2.50 11.03 9.50
C ALA A 73 1.25 10.58 8.74
N SER A 74 1.20 10.82 7.42
CA SER A 74 0.07 10.39 6.59
C SER A 74 -0.06 8.86 6.53
N LYS A 75 1.06 8.13 6.44
CA LYS A 75 1.08 6.67 6.43
C LYS A 75 0.73 6.09 7.80
N PHE A 76 1.20 6.71 8.88
CA PHE A 76 0.81 6.31 10.22
C PHE A 76 -0.69 6.52 10.48
N ALA A 77 -1.26 7.63 9.99
CA ALA A 77 -2.70 7.86 10.04
C ALA A 77 -3.48 6.81 9.22
N LEU A 78 -2.96 6.41 8.06
CA LEU A 78 -3.55 5.34 7.24
C LEU A 78 -3.51 3.98 7.95
N GLU A 79 -2.41 3.64 8.62
CA GLU A 79 -2.29 2.42 9.45
C GLU A 79 -3.31 2.41 10.58
N GLY A 80 -3.42 3.50 11.35
CA GLY A 80 -4.39 3.60 12.44
C GLY A 80 -5.84 3.52 11.94
N TRP A 81 -6.15 4.18 10.83
CA TRP A 81 -7.46 4.07 10.19
C TRP A 81 -7.76 2.63 9.74
N TYR A 82 -6.78 1.96 9.13
CA TYR A 82 -6.88 0.56 8.71
C TYR A 82 -7.16 -0.37 9.88
N ASP A 83 -6.44 -0.21 11.01
CA ASP A 83 -6.60 -1.07 12.18
C ASP A 83 -8.01 -0.97 12.80
N CYS A 84 -8.59 0.23 12.81
CA CYS A 84 -9.98 0.44 13.20
C CYS A 84 -10.96 -0.16 12.19
N LEU A 85 -10.82 0.18 10.90
CA LEU A 85 -11.71 -0.27 9.85
C LEU A 85 -11.80 -1.80 9.80
N ARG A 86 -10.66 -2.49 9.87
CA ARG A 86 -10.59 -3.96 9.82
C ARG A 86 -11.47 -4.60 10.89
N GLN A 87 -11.41 -4.10 12.12
CA GLN A 87 -12.21 -4.63 13.22
C GLN A 87 -13.71 -4.45 12.98
N GLU A 88 -14.10 -3.30 12.43
CA GLU A 88 -15.51 -3.00 12.15
C GLU A 88 -16.09 -3.88 11.04
N ILE A 89 -15.32 -4.14 9.98
CA ILE A 89 -15.79 -4.87 8.79
C ILE A 89 -15.63 -6.39 8.92
N ALA A 90 -14.84 -6.89 9.87
CA ALA A 90 -14.59 -8.32 10.05
C ALA A 90 -15.88 -9.13 10.25
N ARG A 91 -16.82 -8.61 11.06
CA ARG A 91 -18.14 -9.24 11.32
C ARG A 91 -19.04 -9.32 10.07
N LEU A 92 -18.74 -8.53 9.04
CA LEU A 92 -19.45 -8.55 7.75
C LEU A 92 -18.84 -9.55 6.78
N GLY A 93 -17.78 -10.27 7.18
CA GLY A 93 -17.04 -11.19 6.32
C GLY A 93 -16.15 -10.50 5.28
N ILE A 94 -15.96 -9.18 5.39
CA ILE A 94 -15.08 -8.40 4.51
C ILE A 94 -13.65 -8.51 5.04
N LYS A 95 -12.71 -8.78 4.14
CA LYS A 95 -11.29 -8.94 4.46
C LYS A 95 -10.53 -7.70 4.03
N SER A 96 -9.56 -7.29 4.84
CA SER A 96 -8.64 -6.20 4.51
C SER A 96 -7.20 -6.60 4.86
N ILE A 97 -6.26 -6.10 4.06
CA ILE A 97 -4.83 -6.26 4.26
C ILE A 97 -4.16 -4.90 4.05
N ILE A 98 -3.18 -4.58 4.88
CA ILE A 98 -2.25 -3.47 4.64
C ILE A 98 -0.90 -4.02 4.18
N PHE A 99 -0.43 -3.53 3.05
CA PHE A 99 0.91 -3.80 2.56
C PHE A 99 1.83 -2.66 2.96
N GLU A 100 2.88 -2.98 3.69
CA GLU A 100 3.96 -2.03 3.97
C GLU A 100 5.09 -2.31 3.00
N LEU A 101 5.47 -1.27 2.26
CA LEU A 101 6.44 -1.41 1.20
C LEU A 101 7.79 -0.88 1.65
N GLY A 102 8.83 -1.64 1.39
CA GLY A 102 10.20 -1.17 1.45
C GLY A 102 10.54 -0.28 0.27
N PHE A 103 11.79 0.16 0.23
CA PHE A 103 12.31 0.96 -0.87
C PHE A 103 12.39 0.12 -2.16
N PHE A 104 11.76 0.63 -3.22
CA PHE A 104 11.90 0.09 -4.58
C PHE A 104 12.98 0.83 -5.37
N SER A 105 13.53 0.17 -6.39
CA SER A 105 14.40 0.82 -7.35
C SER A 105 13.71 2.02 -8.01
N LYS A 106 14.46 3.10 -8.27
CA LYS A 106 14.00 4.27 -9.04
C LYS A 106 13.47 3.91 -10.44
N LYS A 107 13.80 2.72 -10.96
CA LYS A 107 13.27 2.20 -12.24
C LYS A 107 11.78 1.85 -12.17
N ILE A 108 11.25 1.61 -10.97
CA ILE A 108 9.87 1.20 -10.71
C ILE A 108 9.01 2.40 -10.30
N ILE A 109 9.64 3.40 -9.68
CA ILE A 109 8.98 4.63 -9.24
C ILE A 109 8.95 5.61 -10.41
N ASN A 110 7.77 6.09 -10.80
CA ASN A 110 7.66 7.20 -11.74
C ASN A 110 8.26 8.47 -11.09
N PRO A 111 9.31 9.09 -11.67
CA PRO A 111 9.93 10.29 -11.12
C PRO A 111 8.94 11.45 -10.93
N ASP A 112 7.88 11.54 -11.74
CA ASP A 112 6.83 12.56 -11.60
C ASP A 112 6.02 12.41 -10.29
N ASN A 113 6.07 11.22 -9.68
CA ASN A 113 5.42 10.91 -8.40
C ASN A 113 6.40 11.03 -7.21
N VAL A 114 7.55 11.67 -7.39
CA VAL A 114 8.52 11.92 -6.31
C VAL A 114 8.65 13.43 -6.08
N LYS A 115 8.25 13.87 -4.89
CA LYS A 115 8.43 15.26 -4.46
C LYS A 115 9.66 15.34 -3.55
N LEU A 116 10.74 15.89 -4.09
CA LEU A 116 11.94 16.20 -3.33
C LEU A 116 11.91 17.68 -2.93
N HIS A 117 12.10 17.94 -1.65
CA HIS A 117 12.29 19.30 -1.14
C HIS A 117 13.70 19.77 -1.51
N SER A 118 13.82 20.81 -2.34
CA SER A 118 15.10 21.33 -2.84
C SER A 118 16.00 21.94 -1.76
N ASP A 119 15.39 22.32 -0.63
CA ASP A 119 16.02 23.13 0.41
C ASP A 119 16.40 22.29 1.64
N ALA A 120 16.45 20.95 1.49
CA ALA A 120 16.83 20.07 2.58
C ALA A 120 18.30 20.30 3.01
N ILE A 121 18.51 20.51 4.31
CA ILE A 121 19.86 20.48 4.88
C ILE A 121 20.44 19.06 4.77
N GLU A 122 21.77 18.93 4.87
CA GLU A 122 22.49 17.66 4.67
C GLU A 122 21.88 16.50 5.47
N ASP A 123 21.52 16.74 6.73
CA ASP A 123 20.96 15.74 7.66
C ASP A 123 19.62 15.15 7.21
N TYR A 124 18.89 15.84 6.32
CA TYR A 124 17.57 15.44 5.83
C TYR A 124 17.62 14.93 4.38
N LYS A 125 18.81 14.79 3.78
CA LYS A 125 18.93 14.20 2.46
C LYS A 125 18.51 12.73 2.52
N PRO A 126 17.62 12.26 1.63
CA PRO A 126 17.15 10.89 1.66
C PRO A 126 18.30 9.91 1.36
N GLY A 127 18.43 8.86 2.17
CA GLY A 127 19.43 7.81 2.03
C GLY A 127 19.17 6.85 0.86
N THR A 128 18.93 7.38 -0.34
CA THR A 128 18.67 6.59 -1.56
C THR A 128 19.89 6.59 -2.47
N ASN A 129 20.47 5.41 -2.70
CA ASN A 129 21.66 5.25 -3.56
C ASN A 129 21.34 4.66 -4.95
N GLY A 130 20.06 4.35 -5.23
CA GLY A 130 19.62 3.79 -6.51
C GLY A 130 19.75 2.26 -6.62
N ASN A 131 20.19 1.59 -5.55
CA ASN A 131 20.31 0.13 -5.46
C ASN A 131 19.48 -0.41 -4.28
N GLN A 132 18.18 -0.10 -4.29
CA GLN A 132 17.26 -0.45 -3.23
C GLN A 132 16.91 -1.96 -3.26
N PRO A 133 16.76 -2.62 -2.09
CA PRO A 133 16.61 -4.07 -2.01
C PRO A 133 15.17 -4.58 -2.24
N GLY A 134 14.19 -3.69 -2.38
CA GLY A 134 12.77 -4.03 -2.34
C GLY A 134 12.14 -4.41 -3.68
N ASP A 135 12.92 -4.60 -4.75
CA ASP A 135 12.35 -4.96 -6.06
C ASP A 135 11.43 -6.21 -5.97
N PRO A 136 10.27 -6.22 -6.67
CA PRO A 136 9.27 -7.27 -6.53
C PRO A 136 9.85 -8.67 -6.81
N LYS A 137 9.57 -9.62 -5.90
CA LYS A 137 9.86 -11.04 -6.11
C LYS A 137 8.83 -11.70 -7.02
N GLU A 138 9.09 -12.96 -7.37
CA GLU A 138 8.19 -13.80 -8.17
C GLU A 138 6.76 -13.85 -7.61
N GLN A 139 5.78 -13.85 -8.52
CA GLN A 139 4.36 -14.01 -8.17
C GLN A 139 4.08 -15.42 -7.63
N GLY A 140 3.04 -15.57 -6.81
CA GLY A 140 2.57 -16.89 -6.35
C GLY A 140 3.25 -17.44 -5.09
N VAL A 141 4.34 -16.82 -4.60
CA VAL A 141 5.06 -17.26 -3.38
C VAL A 141 4.21 -17.25 -2.09
N ALA A 142 3.09 -16.53 -2.09
CA ALA A 142 2.13 -16.48 -0.99
C ALA A 142 0.95 -17.46 -1.14
N GLN A 143 0.90 -18.27 -2.21
CA GLN A 143 -0.20 -19.19 -2.46
C GLN A 143 -0.38 -20.18 -1.29
N GLY A 144 -1.63 -20.35 -0.84
CA GLY A 144 -1.99 -21.24 0.26
C GLY A 144 -1.70 -20.70 1.67
N LYS A 145 -1.04 -19.53 1.80
CA LYS A 145 -0.92 -18.87 3.10
C LYS A 145 -2.23 -18.20 3.50
N PRO A 146 -2.59 -18.17 4.79
CA PRO A 146 -3.71 -17.36 5.25
C PRO A 146 -3.45 -15.89 4.92
N LEU A 147 -4.52 -15.14 4.63
CA LEU A 147 -4.41 -13.70 4.39
C LEU A 147 -3.96 -13.01 5.69
N PRO A 148 -2.77 -12.40 5.75
CA PRO A 148 -2.35 -11.65 6.92
C PRO A 148 -3.05 -10.30 6.98
N GLU A 149 -3.11 -9.72 8.18
CA GLU A 149 -3.60 -8.36 8.38
C GLU A 149 -2.60 -7.34 7.83
N ARG A 150 -1.32 -7.52 8.15
CA ARG A 150 -0.22 -6.65 7.75
C ARG A 150 0.87 -7.48 7.08
N LEU A 151 1.35 -7.03 5.92
CA LEU A 151 2.44 -7.69 5.20
C LEU A 151 3.54 -6.70 4.83
N PRO A 152 4.71 -6.75 5.50
CA PRO A 152 5.90 -6.06 5.04
C PRO A 152 6.45 -6.73 3.77
N LEU A 153 6.70 -5.92 2.75
CA LEU A 153 7.28 -6.33 1.46
C LEU A 153 8.61 -5.62 1.27
N GLY A 154 9.70 -6.40 1.32
CA GLY A 154 11.07 -5.88 1.27
C GLY A 154 11.83 -6.19 2.56
N PRO A 155 13.10 -6.58 2.48
CA PRO A 155 13.89 -6.95 3.66
C PRO A 155 14.15 -5.76 4.60
N ASP A 156 14.25 -4.56 4.04
CA ASP A 156 14.39 -3.28 4.74
C ASP A 156 13.12 -2.93 5.51
N CYS A 157 11.95 -2.98 4.87
CA CYS A 157 10.66 -2.77 5.55
C CYS A 157 10.46 -3.79 6.67
N LEU A 158 10.73 -5.07 6.41
CA LEU A 158 10.65 -6.12 7.42
C LEU A 158 11.57 -5.86 8.61
N ALA A 159 12.81 -5.42 8.36
CA ALA A 159 13.77 -5.11 9.42
C ALA A 159 13.32 -3.91 10.27
N THR A 160 12.86 -2.83 9.63
CA THR A 160 12.35 -1.63 10.31
C THR A 160 11.13 -1.95 11.18
N LEU A 161 10.17 -2.70 10.62
CA LEU A 161 8.95 -3.07 11.33
C LEU A 161 9.26 -3.96 12.54
N ARG A 162 10.12 -4.98 12.37
CA ARG A 162 10.57 -5.83 13.48
C ARG A 162 11.25 -5.04 14.57
N LYS A 163 12.15 -4.12 14.21
CA LYS A 163 12.85 -3.27 15.18
C LYS A 163 11.85 -2.46 16.02
N LYS A 164 10.89 -1.79 15.37
CA LYS A 164 9.85 -1.00 16.03
C LYS A 164 9.03 -1.84 17.00
N PHE A 165 8.57 -3.02 16.58
CA PHE A 165 7.80 -3.91 17.44
C PHE A 165 8.60 -4.41 18.65
N MET A 166 9.86 -4.82 18.46
CA MET A 166 10.71 -5.25 19.56
C MET A 166 10.97 -4.11 20.56
N GLN A 167 11.18 -2.88 20.07
CA GLN A 167 11.35 -1.70 20.93
C GLN A 167 10.10 -1.40 21.75
N ASN A 168 8.93 -1.41 21.12
CA ASN A 168 7.67 -1.15 21.81
C ASN A 168 7.37 -2.25 22.85
N LEU A 169 7.60 -3.52 22.50
CA LEU A 169 7.43 -4.63 23.44
C LEU A 169 8.38 -4.51 24.64
N ALA A 170 9.63 -4.09 24.42
CA ALA A 170 10.58 -3.85 25.48
C ALA A 170 10.08 -2.76 26.45
N ILE A 171 9.54 -1.66 25.93
CA ILE A 171 8.93 -0.60 26.75
C ILE A 171 7.76 -1.15 27.56
N CYS A 172 6.83 -1.90 26.94
CA CYS A 172 5.72 -2.50 27.67
C CYS A 172 6.20 -3.43 28.80
N SER A 173 7.25 -4.21 28.55
CA SER A 173 7.82 -5.13 29.53
C SER A 173 8.50 -4.39 30.69
N GLU A 174 9.22 -3.30 30.39
CA GLU A 174 9.88 -2.45 31.41
C GLU A 174 8.85 -1.77 32.32
N TRP A 175 7.72 -1.34 31.76
CA TRP A 175 6.68 -0.62 32.49
C TRP A 175 5.61 -1.54 33.12
N GLU A 176 5.70 -2.86 32.94
CA GLU A 176 4.71 -3.82 33.42
C GLU A 176 4.56 -3.80 34.95
N GLU A 177 5.65 -3.58 35.70
CA GLU A 177 5.60 -3.50 37.16
C GLU A 177 5.02 -2.17 37.70
N VAL A 178 4.84 -1.16 36.83
CA VAL A 178 4.33 0.16 37.19
C VAL A 178 2.81 0.27 37.00
N ILE A 179 2.22 -0.59 36.17
CA ILE A 179 0.78 -0.63 35.83
C ILE A 179 0.04 -1.76 36.58
#